data_AF-A0A7K6X1T5-F1
#
_entry.id   AF-A0A7K6X1T5-F1
#
_cell.length_a   1.000
_cell.length_b   1.000
_cell.length_c   1.000
_cell.angle_alpha   90.00
_cell.angle_beta   90.00
_cell.angle_gamma   90.00
#
_symmetry.space_group_name_H-M   'P 1'
#
loop_
_entity.id
_entity.type
_entity.pdbx_description
1 polymer ?
#
loop_
_entity_poly.entity_id
_entity_poly.type
_entity_poly.pdbx_seq_one_letter_code
_entity_poly.pdbx_strand_id
1 'polypeptide(L)' 'EMNKYRSWCSLLFGYDWVGIPLVYTQVVTLAVYTFFFACLIGRQFLDTDQGYQGHDLDLYIPIFTLLQFFFYAGWLKV' A
#
# COMPACT_ATOMS: atom_id res chain seq x y z
N GLU A 1 36.36 -23.47 -8.69
CA GLU A 1 35.27 -23.87 -7.78
C GLU A 1 35.21 -23.11 -6.45
N MET A 2 36.23 -23.17 -5.57
CA MET A 2 36.17 -22.51 -4.25
C MET A 2 35.98 -20.97 -4.31
N ASN A 3 36.66 -20.30 -5.25
CA ASN A 3 36.47 -18.86 -5.46
C ASN A 3 35.06 -18.50 -5.96
N LYS A 4 34.38 -19.42 -6.65
CA LYS A 4 33.00 -19.23 -7.12
C LYS A 4 32.03 -19.28 -5.95
N TYR A 5 32.19 -20.27 -5.06
CA TYR A 5 31.46 -20.35 -3.79
C TYR A 5 31.68 -19.10 -2.93
N ARG A 6 32.93 -18.65 -2.77
CA ARG A 6 33.24 -17.41 -2.03
C ARG A 6 32.56 -16.18 -2.63
N SER A 7 32.49 -16.09 -3.97
CA SER A 7 31.79 -15.00 -4.65
C SER A 7 30.30 -14.99 -4.35
N TRP A 8 29.67 -16.16 -4.24
CA TRP A 8 28.23 -16.27 -3.94
C TRP A 8 27.94 -15.85 -2.49
N CYS A 9 28.79 -16.27 -1.54
CA CYS A 9 28.69 -15.82 -0.15
C CYS A 9 28.91 -14.30 -0.03
N SER A 10 29.87 -13.74 -0.78
CA SER A 10 30.12 -12.30 -0.80
C SER A 10 28.96 -11.50 -1.41
N LEU A 11 28.27 -12.07 -2.41
CA LEU A 11 27.08 -11.45 -2.99
C LEU A 11 25.93 -11.40 -1.97
N LEU A 12 25.69 -12.51 -1.27
CA LEU A 12 24.68 -12.58 -0.21
C LEU A 12 24.96 -11.55 0.90
N PHE A 13 26.23 -11.43 1.30
CA PHE A 13 26.67 -10.41 2.26
C PHE A 13 26.48 -8.99 1.74
N GLY A 14 26.69 -8.75 0.44
CA GLY A 14 26.44 -7.46 -0.17
C GLY A 14 24.96 -7.04 -0.11
N TYR A 15 24.03 -7.97 -0.34
CA TYR A 15 22.59 -7.73 -0.22
C TYR A 15 22.14 -7.48 1.24
N ASP A 16 22.77 -8.15 2.20
CA ASP A 16 22.51 -7.95 3.63
C ASP A 16 23.08 -6.62 4.14
N TRP A 17 24.28 -6.25 3.69
CA TRP A 17 24.96 -5.03 4.10
C TRP A 17 24.31 -3.78 3.50
N VAL A 18 24.02 -3.78 2.20
CA VAL A 18 23.44 -2.63 1.49
C VAL A 18 22.01 -2.98 1.08
N GLY A 19 21.09 -2.72 2.01
CA GLY A 19 19.67 -2.80 1.73
C GLY A 19 19.19 -1.71 0.76
N ILE A 20 17.92 -1.82 0.36
CA ILE A 20 17.23 -0.78 -0.41
C ILE A 20 17.24 0.53 0.40
N PRO A 21 17.51 1.69 -0.22
CA PRO A 21 17.47 2.98 0.48
C PRO A 21 16.17 3.15 1.25
N LEU A 22 16.27 3.43 2.56
CA LEU A 22 15.11 3.50 3.45
C LEU A 22 14.04 4.48 2.93
N VAL A 23 14.48 5.62 2.39
CA VAL A 23 13.59 6.65 1.85
C VAL A 23 12.68 6.12 0.74
N TYR A 24 13.11 5.15 -0.07
CA TYR A 24 12.26 4.56 -1.10
C TYR A 24 11.10 3.78 -0.49
N THR A 25 11.38 2.97 0.52
CA THR A 25 10.32 2.24 1.25
C THR A 25 9.37 3.22 1.96
N GLN A 26 9.90 4.29 2.54
CA GLN A 26 9.11 5.31 3.25
C GLN A 26 8.16 6.05 2.31
N VAL A 27 8.63 6.51 1.15
CA VAL A 27 7.79 7.25 0.19
C VAL A 27 6.62 6.40 -0.28
N VAL A 28 6.85 5.13 -0.57
CA VAL A 28 5.77 4.22 -1.03
C VAL A 28 4.77 3.97 0.11
N THR A 29 5.24 3.67 1.33
CA THR A 29 4.33 3.49 2.47
C THR A 29 3.49 4.73 2.77
N LEU A 30 4.09 5.93 2.71
CA LEU A 30 3.40 7.18 2.92
C LEU A 30 2.33 7.44 1.84
N ALA A 31 2.64 7.18 0.57
CA ALA A 31 1.68 7.35 -0.52
C ALA A 31 0.46 6.44 -0.35
N VAL A 32 0.67 5.16 -0.01
CA VAL A 32 -0.42 4.20 0.22
C VAL A 32 -1.24 4.60 1.45
N TYR A 33 -0.59 5.02 2.53
CA TYR A 33 -1.29 5.36 3.77
C TYR A 33 -2.07 6.66 3.67
N THR A 34 -1.53 7.68 2.99
CA THR A 34 -2.24 8.95 2.78
C THR A 34 -3.45 8.77 1.87
N PHE A 35 -3.36 7.90 0.85
CA PHE A 35 -4.52 7.51 0.04
C PHE A 35 -5.63 6.89 0.90
N PHE A 36 -5.29 5.91 1.75
CA PHE A 36 -6.31 5.27 2.60
C PHE A 36 -6.82 6.16 3.72
N PHE A 37 -6.00 7.07 4.24
CA PHE A 37 -6.43 8.11 5.16
C PHE A 37 -7.52 8.99 4.53
N ALA A 38 -7.32 9.44 3.28
CA ALA A 38 -8.34 10.17 2.55
C ALA A 38 -9.60 9.31 2.28
N CYS A 39 -9.44 8.03 1.96
CA CYS A 39 -10.56 7.11 1.74
C CYS A 39 -11.40 6.88 3.00
N LEU A 40 -10.77 6.85 4.18
CA LEU A 40 -11.46 6.62 5.45
C LEU A 40 -12.51 7.70 5.76
N ILE A 41 -12.27 8.92 5.29
CA ILE A 41 -13.18 10.06 5.47
C ILE A 41 -14.03 10.27 4.20
N GLY A 42 -13.40 10.31 3.03
CA GLY A 42 -14.05 10.67 1.77
C GLY A 42 -14.94 9.60 1.16
N ARG A 43 -14.89 8.35 1.64
CA ARG A 43 -15.77 7.26 1.16
C ARG A 43 -16.75 6.77 2.22
N GLN A 44 -17.02 7.59 3.23
CA GLN A 44 -18.15 7.36 4.11
C GLN A 44 -19.46 7.56 3.33
N PHE A 45 -20.46 6.74 3.63
CA PHE A 45 -21.82 6.96 3.14
C PHE A 45 -22.42 8.11 3.96
N LEU A 46 -22.76 9.19 3.26
CA LEU A 46 -23.42 10.36 3.84
C LEU A 46 -24.93 10.18 3.81
N ASP A 47 -25.62 10.98 4.62
CA ASP A 47 -27.07 11.02 4.67
C ASP A 47 -27.65 11.39 3.29
N THR A 48 -28.42 10.47 2.72
CA THR A 48 -29.03 10.60 1.39
C THR A 48 -30.06 11.74 1.35
N ASP A 49 -30.69 12.07 2.47
CA ASP A 49 -31.70 13.13 2.55
C ASP A 49 -31.10 14.53 2.33
N GLN A 50 -29.78 14.67 2.46
CA GLN A 50 -29.08 15.95 2.24
C GLN A 50 -28.76 16.23 0.76
N GLY A 51 -28.98 15.26 -0.13
CA GLY A 51 -28.83 15.47 -1.58
C GLY A 51 -27.41 15.79 -2.03
N TYR A 52 -26.39 15.27 -1.34
CA TYR A 52 -24.99 15.42 -1.75
C TYR A 52 -24.72 14.65 -3.06
N GLN A 53 -24.22 15.36 -4.07
CA GLN A 53 -23.93 14.77 -5.38
C GLN A 53 -22.93 13.60 -5.26
N GLY A 54 -23.33 12.40 -5.70
CA GLY A 54 -22.50 11.20 -5.65
C GLY A 54 -22.61 10.39 -4.36
N HIS A 55 -23.45 10.81 -3.41
CA HIS A 55 -23.76 10.10 -2.17
C HIS A 55 -25.26 9.75 -2.09
N ASP A 56 -25.82 9.27 -3.19
CA ASP A 56 -27.26 8.97 -3.32
C ASP A 56 -27.65 7.57 -2.78
N LEU A 57 -26.67 6.77 -2.36
CA LEU A 57 -26.85 5.38 -1.95
C LEU A 57 -26.02 5.07 -0.71
N ASP A 58 -26.65 4.49 0.31
CA ASP A 58 -25.98 3.93 1.49
C ASP A 58 -26.01 2.40 1.43
N LEU A 59 -24.84 1.78 1.25
CA LEU A 59 -24.67 0.32 1.22
C LEU A 59 -24.21 -0.23 2.58
N TYR A 60 -24.03 0.62 3.59
CA TYR A 60 -23.44 0.35 4.92
C TYR A 60 -21.98 -0.15 4.90
N ILE A 61 -21.64 -1.05 3.98
CA ILE A 61 -20.31 -1.61 3.78
C ILE A 61 -19.72 -1.09 2.45
N PRO A 62 -18.58 -0.40 2.48
CA PRO A 62 -17.97 0.14 1.26
C PRO A 62 -17.16 -0.94 0.51
N ILE A 63 -17.85 -1.88 -0.14
CA ILE A 63 -17.26 -3.06 -0.81
C ILE A 63 -16.16 -2.68 -1.81
N PHE A 64 -16.39 -1.67 -2.66
CA PHE A 64 -15.39 -1.24 -3.63
C PHE A 64 -14.15 -0.60 -2.98
N THR A 65 -14.31 0.11 -1.86
CA THR A 65 -13.19 0.64 -1.09
C THR A 65 -12.38 -0.49 -0.45
N LEU A 66 -13.03 -1.55 0.03
CA LEU A 66 -12.35 -2.75 0.54
C LEU A 66 -11.59 -3.49 -0.56
N LEU A 67 -12.16 -3.63 -1.76
CA LEU A 67 -11.46 -4.20 -2.90
C LEU A 67 -10.23 -3.38 -3.29
N GLN A 68 -10.35 -2.04 -3.31
CA GLN A 68 -9.20 -1.15 -3.52
C GLN A 68 -8.16 -1.29 -2.41
N PHE A 69 -8.60 -1.49 -1.16
CA PHE A 69 -7.71 -1.78 -0.05
C PHE A 69 -6.91 -3.06 -0.29
N PHE A 70 -7.56 -4.18 -0.60
CA PHE A 70 -6.85 -5.42 -0.92
C PHE A 70 -5.91 -5.26 -2.11
N PHE A 71 -6.27 -4.47 -3.12
CA PHE A 71 -5.40 -4.24 -4.26
C PHE A 71 -4.15 -3.42 -3.89
N TYR A 72 -4.29 -2.20 -3.36
CA TYR A 72 -3.11 -1.35 -3.10
C TYR A 72 -2.31 -1.79 -1.88
N ALA A 73 -2.97 -2.23 -0.80
CA ALA A 73 -2.26 -2.76 0.36
C ALA A 73 -1.65 -4.14 0.05
N GLY A 74 -2.32 -4.95 -0.77
CA GLY A 74 -1.76 -6.20 -1.27
C GLY A 74 -0.54 -5.96 -2.15
N TRP A 75 -0.60 -4.97 -3.05
CA TRP A 75 0.53 -4.62 -3.92
C TRP A 75 1.73 -4.07 -3.11
N LEU A 76 1.49 -3.32 -2.03
CA LEU A 76 2.55 -2.90 -1.10
C LEU A 76 3.24 -4.07 -0.38
N LYS A 77 2.56 -5.21 -0.26
CA LYS A 77 3.06 -6.40 0.44
C LYS A 77 3.79 -7.40 -0.47
N VAL A 78 3.81 -7.18 -1.78
CA VAL A 78 4.61 -7.94 -2.76
C VAL A 78 6.08 -7.54 -2.64
#